data_AF-A0A257LJ27-F1
#
_entry.id   AF-A0A257LJ27-F1
#
_cell.length_a   1.000
_cell.length_b   1.000
_cell.length_c   1.000
_cell.angle_alpha   90.00
_cell.angle_beta   90.00
_cell.angle_gamma   90.00
#
_symmetry.space_group_name_H-M   'P 1'
#
loop_
_entity.id
_entity.type
_entity.pdbx_description
1 polymer ?
#
loop_
_entity_poly.entity_id
_entity_poly.type
_entity_poly.pdbx_seq_one_letter_code
_entity_poly.pdbx_strand_id
1 'polypeptide(L)' 'NPTLLQIFQRLPQASQRNAAAHRQTLNALQAGDAEAAADWTRKHMVDFQRGFALAGLDMSTPIAQPSPGLDKANHR' A
#
# COMPACT_ATOMS: atom_id res chain seq x y z
N ASN A 1 -1.20 -9.15 0.24
CA ASN A 1 0.14 -8.54 0.40
C ASN A 1 0.63 -8.87 1.83
N PRO A 2 1.58 -9.80 1.98
CA PRO A 2 2.04 -10.26 3.30
C PRO A 2 2.72 -9.17 4.14
N THR A 3 3.40 -8.20 3.51
CA THR A 3 4.04 -7.08 4.21
C THR A 3 3.03 -6.12 4.82
N LEU A 4 1.95 -5.80 4.09
CA LEU A 4 0.86 -4.99 4.63
C LEU A 4 0.18 -5.64 5.84
N LEU A 5 0.01 -6.96 5.82
CA LEU A 5 -0.57 -7.69 6.97
C LEU A 5 0.31 -7.59 8.21
N GLN A 6 1.65 -7.67 8.07
CA GLN A 6 2.57 -7.49 9.19
C GLN A 6 2.47 -6.09 9.81
N ILE A 7 2.34 -5.05 8.97
CA ILE A 7 2.13 -3.68 9.46
C ILE A 7 0.81 -3.59 10.22
N PHE A 8 -0.28 -4.17 9.70
CA PHE A 8 -1.59 -4.13 10.37
C PHE A 8 -1.61 -4.89 11.70
N GLN A 9 -0.87 -5.99 11.81
CA GLN A 9 -0.72 -6.74 13.07
C GLN A 9 0.01 -5.93 14.14
N ARG A 10 1.02 -5.14 13.75
CA ARG A 10 1.85 -4.35 14.69
C ARG A 10 1.26 -2.97 14.97
N LEU A 11 0.50 -2.42 14.02
CA LEU A 11 -0.14 -1.10 14.08
C LEU A 11 -1.63 -1.25 13.72
N PRO A 12 -2.51 -1.59 14.67
CA PRO A 12 -3.92 -1.87 14.39
C PRO A 12 -4.66 -0.74 13.64
N GLN A 13 -4.28 0.52 13.90
CA GLN A 13 -4.84 1.71 13.24
C GLN A 13 -4.43 1.85 11.76
N ALA A 14 -3.37 1.17 11.32
CA ALA A 14 -2.85 1.31 9.97
C ALA A 14 -3.84 0.83 8.90
N SER A 15 -4.66 -0.17 9.21
CA SER A 15 -5.70 -0.68 8.30
C SER A 15 -6.74 0.40 7.94
N GLN A 16 -7.24 1.11 8.95
CA GLN A 16 -8.22 2.18 8.78
C GLN A 16 -7.62 3.37 8.03
N ARG A 17 -6.38 3.76 8.35
CA ARG A 17 -5.67 4.86 7.67
C ARG A 17 -5.40 4.54 6.21
N ASN A 18 -4.96 3.32 5.91
CA ASN A 18 -4.77 2.83 4.54
C ASN A 18 -6.06 2.95 3.73
N ALA A 19 -7.16 2.42 4.26
CA ALA A 19 -8.46 2.50 3.60
C ALA A 19 -8.94 3.95 3.41
N ALA A 20 -8.70 4.83 4.37
CA ALA A 20 -9.06 6.24 4.27
C ALA A 20 -8.29 6.96 3.15
N ALA A 21 -6.98 6.74 3.04
CA ALA A 21 -6.17 7.32 1.98
C ALA A 21 -6.64 6.86 0.59
N HIS A 22 -6.89 5.56 0.41
CA HIS A 22 -7.42 5.03 -0.86
C HIS A 22 -8.78 5.63 -1.22
N ARG A 23 -9.70 5.79 -0.26
CA ARG A 23 -10.99 6.46 -0.51
C ARG A 23 -10.80 7.88 -1.01
N GLN A 24 -9.89 8.64 -0.43
CA GLN A 24 -9.63 10.01 -0.86
C GLN A 24 -9.03 10.07 -2.27
N THR A 25 -8.05 9.21 -2.57
CA THR A 25 -7.50 9.10 -3.93
C THR A 25 -8.58 8.73 -4.93
N LEU A 26 -9.44 7.75 -4.61
CA LEU A 26 -10.53 7.34 -5.49
C LEU A 26 -11.53 8.48 -5.73
N ASN A 27 -11.93 9.20 -4.68
CA ASN A 27 -12.85 10.34 -4.80
C ASN A 27 -12.27 11.43 -5.72
N ALA A 28 -10.98 11.75 -5.57
CA ALA A 28 -10.32 12.72 -6.44
C ALA A 28 -10.29 12.27 -7.91
N LEU A 29 -9.98 10.99 -8.16
CA LEU A 29 -10.02 10.41 -9.51
C LEU A 29 -11.42 10.46 -10.11
N GLN A 30 -12.46 10.15 -9.33
CA GLN A 30 -13.86 10.21 -9.78
C GLN A 30 -14.31 11.65 -10.09
N ALA A 31 -13.78 12.63 -9.36
CA ALA A 31 -14.02 14.04 -9.62
C ALA A 31 -13.22 14.60 -10.81
N GLY A 32 -12.31 13.81 -11.41
CA GLY A 32 -11.40 14.28 -12.45
C GLY A 32 -10.30 15.22 -11.94
N ASP A 33 -10.07 15.25 -10.63
CA ASP A 33 -9.08 16.12 -9.99
C ASP A 33 -7.73 15.40 -9.90
N ALA A 34 -6.91 15.60 -10.94
CA ALA A 34 -5.60 14.99 -11.04
C ALA A 34 -4.62 15.48 -9.95
N GLU A 35 -4.72 16.75 -9.54
CA GLU A 35 -3.84 17.32 -8.52
C GLU A 35 -4.14 16.71 -7.15
N ALA A 36 -5.42 16.67 -6.76
CA ALA A 36 -5.83 16.05 -5.50
C ALA A 36 -5.50 14.55 -5.48
N ALA A 37 -5.68 13.84 -6.60
CA ALA A 37 -5.33 12.42 -6.69
C ALA A 37 -3.82 12.18 -6.48
N ALA A 38 -2.97 13.00 -7.11
CA ALA A 38 -1.52 12.95 -6.92
C ALA A 38 -1.12 13.26 -5.47
N ASP A 39 -1.75 14.27 -4.87
CA ASP A 39 -1.50 14.68 -3.49
C ASP A 39 -1.88 13.62 -2.47
N TRP A 40 -3.05 13.01 -2.60
CA TRP A 40 -3.47 11.90 -1.73
C TRP A 40 -2.60 10.68 -1.90
N THR A 41 -2.15 10.39 -3.12
CA THR A 41 -1.21 9.30 -3.38
C THR A 41 0.13 9.57 -2.70
N ARG A 42 0.68 10.79 -2.79
CA ARG A 42 1.92 11.17 -2.11
C ARG A 42 1.80 11.04 -0.59
N LYS A 43 0.71 11.55 -0.02
CA LYS A 43 0.41 11.43 1.42
C LYS A 43 0.32 9.96 1.84
N HIS A 44 -0.36 9.13 1.04
CA HIS A 44 -0.48 7.69 1.28
C HIS A 44 0.89 6.99 1.32
N MET A 45 1.77 7.27 0.37
CA MET A 45 3.11 6.67 0.32
C MET A 45 3.99 7.08 1.50
N VAL A 46 3.93 8.35 1.92
CA VAL A 46 4.66 8.82 3.11
C VAL A 46 4.11 8.16 4.38
N ASP A 47 2.79 8.02 4.52
CA ASP A 47 2.18 7.32 5.65
C ASP A 47 2.57 5.84 5.68
N PHE A 48 2.60 5.18 4.52
CA PHE A 48 3.06 3.80 4.38
C PHE A 48 4.51 3.64 4.82
N GLN A 49 5.42 4.51 4.37
CA GLN A 49 6.84 4.48 4.79
C GLN A 49 6.99 4.63 6.31
N ARG A 50 6.23 5.55 6.92
CA ARG A 50 6.20 5.73 8.37
C ARG A 50 5.66 4.50 9.09
N GLY A 51 4.58 3.92 8.59
CA GLY A 51 4.00 2.68 9.11
C GLY A 51 4.99 1.52 9.04
N PHE A 52 5.79 1.44 7.97
CA PHE A 52 6.85 0.44 7.81
C PHE A 52 7.93 0.57 8.88
N ALA A 53 8.44 1.79 9.09
CA ALA A 53 9.43 2.08 10.12
C ALA A 53 8.89 1.84 11.55
N LEU A 54 7.67 2.30 11.84
CA LEU A 54 7.02 2.11 13.14
C LEU A 54 6.70 0.64 13.43
N ALA A 55 6.43 -0.15 12.39
CA ALA A 55 6.27 -1.59 12.52
C ALA A 55 7.61 -2.32 12.72
N GLY A 56 8.76 -1.63 12.73
CA GLY A 56 10.08 -2.24 12.88
C GLY A 56 10.49 -3.11 11.69
N LEU A 57 9.98 -2.78 10.50
CA LEU A 57 10.36 -3.45 9.26
C LEU A 57 11.44 -2.61 8.55
N ASP A 58 12.34 -3.26 7.81
CA ASP A 58 13.40 -2.58 7.03
C ASP A 58 12.99 -2.36 5.57
N MET A 59 12.78 -1.10 5.17
CA MET A 59 12.38 -0.72 3.81
C MET A 59 13.45 -1.02 2.76
N SER A 60 14.70 -1.25 3.17
CA SER A 60 15.78 -1.66 2.27
C SER A 60 15.75 -3.16 1.94
N THR A 61 14.87 -3.93 2.59
CA THR A 61 14.69 -5.36 2.31
C THR A 61 14.37 -5.56 0.82
N PRO A 62 15.16 -6.36 0.08
CA PRO A 62 14.88 -6.64 -1.32
C PRO A 62 13.50 -7.26 -1.53
N ILE A 63 12.78 -6.80 -2.56
CA ILE A 63 11.53 -7.44 -2.97
C ILE A 63 11.91 -8.80 -3.58
N ALA A 64 11.42 -9.88 -2.98
CA ALA A 64 11.61 -11.22 -3.53
C ALA A 64 11.02 -11.28 -4.95
N GLN A 65 11.74 -11.87 -5.90
CA GLN A 65 11.15 -12.16 -7.20
C GLN A 65 9.98 -13.13 -7.02
N PRO A 66 8.82 -12.89 -7.67
CA PRO A 66 7.77 -13.88 -7.70
C PRO A 66 8.34 -15.17 -8.31
N SER A 67 8.20 -16.29 -7.60
CA SER A 67 8.67 -17.59 -8.07
C SER A 67 8.08 -17.89 -9.47
N PRO A 68 8.86 -18.38 -10.45
CA PRO A 68 8.41 -18.59 -11.84
C PRO A 68 7.25 -19.59 -12.07
N GLY A 69 6.58 -20.07 -11.03
CA GLY A 69 5.63 -21.18 -11.08
C GLY A 69 4.14 -20.81 -11.08
N LEU A 70 3.77 -19.55 -10.85
CA LEU A 70 2.36 -19.15 -10.68
C LEU A 70 1.66 -18.67 -11.97
N ASP A 71 2.40 -18.40 -13.04
CA ASP A 71 1.83 -17.84 -14.28
C ASP A 71 1.22 -18.89 -15.23
N LYS A 72 1.47 -20.19 -15.01
CA LYS A 72 1.02 -21.25 -15.93
C LYS A 72 -0.34 -21.88 -15.59
N ALA A 73 -0.98 -21.49 -14.49
CA ALA A 73 -2.19 -22.17 -14.00
C ALA A 73 -3.52 -21.52 -14.45
N ASN A 74 -3.51 -20.37 -15.15
CA ASN A 74 -4.75 -19.64 -15.45
C ASN A 74 -5.07 -19.49 -16.95
N HIS A 75 -4.46 -20.30 -17.81
CA HIS A 75 -4.72 -20.34 -19.26
C HIS A 75 -4.92 -21.78 -19.76
N ARG A 76 -5.85 -22.53 -19.15
CA ARG A 76 -6.40 -23.76 -19.73
C ARG A 76 -7.90 -23.86 -19.46
#